data_AF-A0AAN7CNV3-F1
#
_entry.id   AF-A0AAN7CNV3-F1
#
_cell.length_a   1.000
_cell.length_b   1.000
_cell.length_c   1.000
_cell.angle_alpha   90.00
_cell.angle_beta   90.00
_cell.angle_gamma   90.00
#
_symmetry.space_group_name_H-M   'P 1'
#
loop_
_entity.id
_entity.type
_entity.pdbx_description
1 polymer ?
#
loop_
_entity_poly.entity_id
_entity_poly.type
_entity_poly.pdbx_seq_one_letter_code
_entity_poly.pdbx_strand_id
1 'polypeptide(L)'
;MAVAVDVLPVHYRDGAALEAISDAVDTVNVIRGLATPTTFDAESRFDSEKDKSTFRQYDEACDRVRSFYAEQHARQTVAHNMAARERFYSPSRRRPEMTVWEAIEKLNTLIDDSDPDTELSQIQHLLQSAEAIRRDGKPRWMQLVGLIHDLGKLMLFFDGCSEGQWDVVGDTFPVGCRFDERCIYPETFAANPDSRHELYSTQHGIYQPGCGINQLLMSWGHDEYLYLVLKDQSALPPEALAMVRFHSFYPWHKEGAYREFMTEGDEMLLHAVRAFNPYDLYSKSDDVPKVDELKPYYLELIDEFFPQKIIKW
;
A
#
# COMPACT_ATOMS: atom_id res chain seq x y z
N MET A 1 21.32 -46.85 -17.43
CA MET A 1 20.12 -46.35 -18.10
C MET A 1 19.45 -45.37 -17.16
N ALA A 2 19.70 -44.07 -17.37
CA ALA A 2 19.09 -42.99 -16.61
C ALA A 2 17.93 -42.45 -17.44
N VAL A 3 16.72 -42.46 -16.88
CA VAL A 3 15.57 -41.76 -17.45
C VAL A 3 15.58 -40.39 -16.81
N ALA A 4 16.04 -39.39 -17.56
CA ALA A 4 15.85 -38.00 -17.23
C ALA A 4 14.35 -37.69 -17.38
N VAL A 5 13.72 -37.26 -16.29
CA VAL A 5 12.37 -36.71 -16.33
C VAL A 5 12.53 -35.27 -16.81
N ASP A 6 12.08 -35.05 -18.04
CA ASP A 6 12.06 -33.76 -18.70
C ASP A 6 11.00 -32.88 -18.02
N VAL A 7 11.45 -31.95 -17.18
CA VAL A 7 10.57 -30.94 -16.58
C VAL A 7 10.34 -29.87 -17.63
N LEU A 8 9.21 -29.95 -18.32
CA LEU A 8 8.79 -28.94 -19.28
C LEU A 8 8.69 -27.56 -18.60
N PRO A 9 9.18 -26.49 -19.24
CA PRO A 9 9.02 -25.15 -18.73
C PRO A 9 7.55 -24.75 -18.82
N VAL A 10 6.96 -24.40 -17.68
CA VAL A 10 5.60 -23.87 -17.64
C VAL A 10 5.61 -22.50 -18.28
N HIS A 11 5.14 -22.40 -19.53
CA HIS A 11 4.87 -21.13 -20.19
C HIS A 11 3.60 -20.50 -19.59
N TYR A 12 3.73 -19.87 -18.42
CA TYR A 12 2.79 -18.83 -18.03
C TYR A 12 2.96 -17.66 -19.00
N ARG A 13 1.86 -17.11 -19.51
CA ARG A 13 1.88 -15.75 -20.06
C ARG A 13 2.02 -14.84 -18.84
N ASP A 14 3.27 -14.62 -18.45
CA ASP A 14 3.60 -14.48 -17.04
C ASP A 14 3.57 -13.01 -16.59
N GLY A 15 2.43 -12.58 -16.05
CA GLY A 15 2.29 -11.27 -15.41
C GLY A 15 3.29 -11.08 -14.27
N ALA A 16 3.64 -12.15 -13.54
CA ALA A 16 4.65 -12.10 -12.48
C ALA A 16 6.06 -11.84 -13.05
N ALA A 17 6.39 -12.38 -14.23
CA ALA A 17 7.66 -12.10 -14.89
C ALA A 17 7.75 -10.65 -15.38
N LEU A 18 6.66 -10.08 -15.90
CA LEU A 18 6.62 -8.67 -16.29
C LEU A 18 6.79 -7.74 -15.08
N GLU A 19 6.16 -8.11 -13.97
CA GLU A 19 6.28 -7.37 -12.72
C GLU A 19 7.69 -7.45 -12.15
N ALA A 20 8.30 -8.64 -12.07
CA ALA A 20 9.67 -8.81 -11.59
C ALA A 20 10.69 -7.96 -12.38
N ILE A 21 10.50 -7.83 -13.70
CA ILE A 21 11.32 -6.95 -14.54
C ILE A 21 11.09 -5.47 -14.18
N SER A 22 9.82 -5.07 -13.98
CA SER A 22 9.47 -3.71 -13.54
C SER A 22 10.10 -3.36 -12.19
N ASP A 23 9.97 -4.24 -11.20
CA ASP A 23 10.50 -4.01 -9.84
C ASP A 23 12.03 -3.91 -9.83
N ALA A 24 12.71 -4.66 -10.71
CA ALA A 24 14.17 -4.56 -10.86
C ALA A 24 14.60 -3.18 -11.40
N VAL A 25 13.82 -2.59 -12.32
CA VAL A 25 14.07 -1.23 -12.82
C VAL A 25 13.86 -0.20 -11.73
N ASP A 26 12.78 -0.33 -10.95
CA ASP A 26 12.48 0.59 -9.84
C ASP A 26 13.57 0.56 -8.77
N THR A 27 14.09 -0.63 -8.44
CA THR A 27 15.21 -0.79 -7.51
C THR A 27 16.45 -0.01 -7.97
N VAL A 28 16.78 -0.06 -9.27
CA VAL A 28 17.90 0.71 -9.83
C VAL A 28 17.64 2.23 -9.76
N ASN A 29 16.39 2.66 -9.96
CA ASN A 29 16.02 4.07 -9.88
C ASN A 29 16.15 4.61 -8.45
N VAL A 30 15.76 3.82 -7.44
CA VAL A 30 15.96 4.15 -6.02
C VAL A 30 17.44 4.36 -5.73
N ILE A 31 18.30 3.42 -6.16
CA ILE A 31 19.75 3.52 -5.95
C ILE A 31 20.33 4.79 -6.59
N ARG A 32 19.82 5.18 -7.77
CA ARG A 32 20.25 6.43 -8.45
C ARG A 32 19.74 7.70 -7.77
N GLY A 33 18.61 7.64 -7.06
CA GLY A 33 18.02 8.76 -6.31
C GLY A 33 18.74 9.13 -5.00
N LEU A 34 19.63 8.25 -4.50
CA LEU A 34 20.39 8.40 -3.24
C LEU A 34 21.33 9.63 -3.17
N ALA A 35 21.45 10.42 -4.24
CA ALA A 35 22.42 11.52 -4.35
C ALA A 35 21.89 12.91 -3.97
N THR A 36 20.59 13.06 -3.70
CA THR A 36 19.99 14.36 -3.32
C THR A 36 19.53 14.37 -1.85
N PRO A 37 20.05 15.26 -0.99
CA PRO A 37 19.50 15.46 0.34
C PRO A 37 18.10 16.06 0.19
N THR A 38 17.08 15.24 0.36
CA THR A 38 15.68 15.61 0.19
C THR A 38 15.10 16.05 1.52
N THR A 39 14.36 17.16 1.53
CA THR A 39 13.74 17.73 2.74
C THR A 39 12.46 17.01 3.19
N PHE A 40 12.12 15.87 2.58
CA PHE A 40 10.89 15.14 2.91
C PHE A 40 10.96 14.48 4.29
N ASP A 41 12.16 14.21 4.79
CA ASP A 41 12.42 13.39 5.97
C ASP A 41 12.54 14.17 7.29
N ALA A 42 12.43 15.51 7.25
CA ALA A 42 12.39 16.32 8.46
C ALA A 42 11.33 15.77 9.45
N GLU A 43 11.55 15.88 10.75
CA GLU A 43 10.55 15.38 11.71
C GLU A 43 9.19 16.07 11.51
N SER A 44 8.11 15.29 11.64
CA SER A 44 6.75 15.81 11.62
C SER A 44 6.53 16.69 12.85
N ARG A 45 5.97 17.89 12.64
CA ARG A 45 5.74 18.86 13.73
C ARG A 45 4.27 18.97 14.07
N PHE A 46 3.39 18.71 13.12
CA PHE A 46 1.95 18.84 13.30
C PHE A 46 1.38 17.92 14.39
N ASP A 47 2.02 16.77 14.65
CA ASP A 47 1.59 15.76 15.63
C ASP A 47 2.34 15.85 16.96
N SER A 48 3.19 16.86 17.16
CA SER A 48 4.06 16.99 18.35
C SER A 48 3.29 17.10 19.67
N GLU A 49 2.07 17.64 19.64
CA GLU A 49 1.19 17.78 20.81
C GLU A 49 0.14 16.66 20.90
N LYS A 50 0.11 15.72 19.95
CA LYS A 50 -0.88 14.65 19.90
C LYS A 50 -0.50 13.51 20.82
N ASP A 51 -1.47 13.02 21.60
CA ASP A 51 -1.29 11.81 22.37
C ASP A 51 -1.33 10.59 21.43
N LYS A 52 -0.15 10.13 21.04
CA LYS A 52 -0.01 8.98 20.12
C LYS A 52 -0.56 7.68 20.71
N SER A 53 -0.78 7.62 22.03
CA SER A 53 -1.32 6.44 22.69
C SER A 53 -2.82 6.24 22.44
N THR A 54 -3.56 7.22 21.92
CA THR A 54 -4.99 7.07 21.67
C THR A 54 -5.33 6.45 20.31
N PHE A 55 -4.35 6.23 19.44
CA PHE A 55 -4.54 5.74 18.08
C PHE A 55 -4.22 4.24 17.95
N ARG A 56 -4.91 3.53 17.06
CA ARG A 56 -4.66 2.10 16.78
C ARG A 56 -4.75 1.20 18.03
N GLN A 57 -5.75 1.43 18.87
CA GLN A 57 -6.03 0.65 20.07
C GLN A 57 -6.77 -0.65 19.73
N TYR A 58 -6.06 -1.63 19.19
CA TYR A 58 -6.66 -2.90 18.76
C TYR A 58 -7.14 -3.80 19.90
N ASP A 59 -6.53 -3.70 21.08
CA ASP A 59 -7.01 -4.44 22.24
C ASP A 59 -8.41 -3.97 22.69
N GLU A 60 -8.72 -2.68 22.46
CA GLU A 60 -10.01 -2.06 22.79
C GLU A 60 -10.94 -1.92 21.58
N ALA A 61 -10.50 -2.32 20.38
CA ALA A 61 -11.26 -2.20 19.15
C ALA A 61 -12.50 -3.11 19.16
N CYS A 62 -13.56 -2.65 18.47
CA CYS A 62 -14.82 -3.35 18.40
C CYS A 62 -14.73 -4.68 17.62
N ASP A 63 -15.68 -5.59 17.86
CA ASP A 63 -15.73 -6.92 17.24
C ASP A 63 -15.72 -6.88 15.70
N ARG A 64 -16.19 -5.77 15.10
CA ARG A 64 -16.12 -5.54 13.64
C ARG A 64 -14.68 -5.57 13.13
N VAL A 65 -13.78 -4.83 13.77
CA VAL A 65 -12.36 -4.73 13.36
C VAL A 65 -11.66 -6.08 13.56
N ARG A 66 -11.92 -6.76 14.68
CA ARG A 66 -11.38 -8.11 14.94
C ARG A 66 -11.86 -9.12 13.90
N SER A 67 -13.15 -9.10 13.57
CA SER A 67 -13.74 -10.00 12.56
C SER A 67 -13.20 -9.72 11.16
N PHE A 68 -13.02 -8.45 10.81
CA PHE A 68 -12.41 -8.01 9.56
C PHE A 68 -11.01 -8.63 9.38
N TYR A 69 -10.11 -8.41 10.35
CA TYR A 69 -8.74 -8.91 10.27
C TYR A 69 -8.69 -10.44 10.31
N ALA A 70 -9.56 -11.09 11.08
CA ALA A 70 -9.65 -12.55 11.07
C ALA A 70 -10.05 -13.11 9.69
N GLU A 71 -10.96 -12.44 8.97
CA GLU A 71 -11.32 -12.81 7.60
C GLU A 71 -10.16 -12.56 6.63
N GLN A 72 -9.54 -11.38 6.70
CA GLN A 72 -8.39 -11.02 5.88
C GLN A 72 -7.25 -12.04 6.05
N HIS A 73 -6.83 -12.29 7.29
CA HIS A 73 -5.75 -13.23 7.59
C HIS A 73 -6.08 -14.64 7.13
N ALA A 74 -7.33 -15.09 7.23
CA ALA A 74 -7.71 -16.43 6.78
C ALA A 74 -7.67 -16.59 5.24
N ARG A 75 -7.91 -15.52 4.48
CA ARG A 75 -8.16 -15.59 3.02
C ARG A 75 -7.03 -15.06 2.15
N GLN A 76 -6.21 -14.14 2.65
CA GLN A 76 -5.03 -13.64 1.96
C GLN A 76 -3.97 -14.75 1.88
N THR A 77 -3.96 -15.46 0.77
CA THR A 77 -3.07 -16.58 0.47
C THR A 77 -2.23 -16.26 -0.77
N VAL A 78 -1.15 -17.01 -0.99
CA VAL A 78 -0.38 -16.93 -2.25
C VAL A 78 -1.30 -17.15 -3.45
N ALA A 79 -2.21 -18.13 -3.37
CA ALA A 79 -3.15 -18.43 -4.46
C ALA A 79 -4.11 -17.26 -4.75
N HIS A 80 -4.67 -16.62 -3.72
CA HIS A 80 -5.51 -15.44 -3.90
C HIS A 80 -4.72 -14.28 -4.51
N ASN A 81 -3.50 -14.02 -4.00
CA ASN A 81 -2.63 -12.96 -4.49
C ASN A 81 -2.30 -13.12 -5.99
N MET A 82 -1.89 -14.32 -6.39
CA MET A 82 -1.59 -14.63 -7.79
C MET A 82 -2.83 -14.44 -8.68
N ALA A 83 -4.01 -14.88 -8.22
CA ALA A 83 -5.25 -14.69 -8.97
C ALA A 83 -5.62 -13.20 -9.11
N ALA A 84 -5.40 -12.40 -8.07
CA ALA A 84 -5.65 -10.96 -8.11
C ALA A 84 -4.71 -10.24 -9.10
N ARG A 85 -3.42 -10.60 -9.10
CA ARG A 85 -2.43 -10.11 -10.08
C ARG A 85 -2.77 -10.53 -11.50
N GLU A 86 -3.18 -11.78 -11.72
CA GLU A 86 -3.62 -12.26 -13.03
C GLU A 86 -4.82 -11.44 -13.53
N ARG A 87 -5.80 -11.15 -12.67
CA ARG A 87 -6.92 -10.26 -13.01
C ARG A 87 -6.44 -8.85 -13.34
N PHE A 88 -5.51 -8.29 -12.58
CA PHE A 88 -4.97 -6.94 -12.81
C PHE A 88 -4.25 -6.83 -14.17
N TYR A 89 -3.43 -7.82 -14.53
CA TYR A 89 -2.69 -7.82 -15.80
C TYR A 89 -3.46 -8.39 -16.98
N SER A 90 -4.68 -8.90 -16.75
CA SER A 90 -5.52 -9.42 -17.82
C SER A 90 -5.74 -8.39 -18.92
N PRO A 91 -5.47 -8.71 -20.20
CA PRO A 91 -5.74 -7.81 -21.32
C PRO A 91 -7.23 -7.45 -21.48
N SER A 92 -8.13 -8.26 -20.90
CA SER A 92 -9.57 -8.02 -20.91
C SER A 92 -10.07 -7.24 -19.69
N ARG A 93 -9.20 -6.90 -18.72
CA ARG A 93 -9.61 -6.08 -17.57
C ARG A 93 -10.08 -4.72 -18.05
N ARG A 94 -11.30 -4.35 -17.64
CA ARG A 94 -11.81 -3.00 -17.85
C ARG A 94 -11.08 -2.05 -16.90
N ARG A 95 -10.50 -0.99 -17.47
CA ARG A 95 -9.83 0.07 -16.71
C ARG A 95 -10.65 1.35 -16.80
N PRO A 96 -11.43 1.72 -15.78
CA PRO A 96 -12.15 2.99 -15.77
C PRO A 96 -11.20 4.15 -16.02
N GLU A 97 -11.64 5.11 -16.84
CA GLU A 97 -10.87 6.31 -17.16
C GLU A 97 -11.49 7.50 -16.44
N MET A 98 -10.75 8.08 -15.51
CA MET A 98 -11.17 9.30 -14.78
C MET A 98 -9.94 10.05 -14.28
N THR A 99 -10.11 11.35 -14.03
CA THR A 99 -9.10 12.19 -13.37
C THR A 99 -8.91 11.77 -11.91
N VAL A 100 -7.79 12.16 -11.32
CA VAL A 100 -7.53 11.95 -9.88
C VAL A 100 -8.62 12.61 -9.01
N TRP A 101 -9.12 13.78 -9.40
CA TRP A 101 -10.16 14.44 -8.61
C TRP A 101 -11.52 13.74 -8.72
N GLU A 102 -11.90 13.23 -9.89
CA GLU A 102 -13.12 12.41 -10.03
C GLU A 102 -13.00 11.10 -9.23
N ALA A 103 -11.80 10.51 -9.16
CA ALA A 103 -11.50 9.36 -8.31
C ALA A 103 -11.69 9.68 -6.82
N ILE A 104 -11.22 10.84 -6.36
CA ILE A 104 -11.45 11.34 -4.99
C ILE A 104 -12.96 11.50 -4.71
N GLU A 105 -13.70 12.13 -5.63
CA GLU A 105 -15.15 12.33 -5.50
C GLU A 105 -15.91 11.00 -5.46
N LYS A 106 -15.45 10.00 -6.25
CA LYS A 106 -16.02 8.63 -6.22
C LYS A 106 -15.74 7.92 -4.90
N LEU A 107 -14.50 7.99 -4.40
CA LEU A 107 -14.11 7.36 -3.13
C LEU A 107 -14.88 7.94 -1.94
N ASN A 108 -15.28 9.21 -1.99
CA ASN A 108 -16.05 9.86 -0.94
C ASN A 108 -17.39 9.18 -0.58
N THR A 109 -17.84 8.22 -1.40
CA THR A 109 -19.05 7.41 -1.13
C THR A 109 -18.77 6.13 -0.33
N LEU A 110 -17.51 5.82 -0.02
CA LEU A 110 -17.09 4.63 0.72
C LEU A 110 -17.07 4.85 2.24
N ILE A 111 -17.43 3.80 2.99
CA ILE A 111 -17.17 3.67 4.42
C ILE A 111 -16.15 2.53 4.62
N ASP A 112 -15.03 2.82 5.29
CA ASP A 112 -13.96 1.83 5.58
C ASP A 112 -14.25 1.11 6.91
N ASP A 113 -14.42 -0.21 6.88
CA ASP A 113 -14.76 -1.02 8.05
C ASP A 113 -13.54 -1.49 8.86
N SER A 114 -12.33 -1.33 8.33
CA SER A 114 -11.08 -1.75 8.98
C SER A 114 -10.54 -0.72 9.96
N ASP A 115 -10.89 0.55 9.75
CA ASP A 115 -10.36 1.68 10.49
C ASP A 115 -11.17 1.92 11.78
N PRO A 116 -10.56 1.82 12.98
CA PRO A 116 -11.24 2.16 14.23
C PRO A 116 -11.42 3.67 14.43
N ASP A 117 -10.73 4.50 13.65
CA ASP A 117 -10.53 5.94 13.92
C ASP A 117 -11.32 6.86 12.97
N THR A 118 -12.10 6.35 12.00
CA THR A 118 -12.77 7.20 10.99
C THR A 118 -14.28 7.35 11.16
N GLU A 119 -14.72 8.55 11.57
CA GLU A 119 -16.10 9.05 11.37
C GLU A 119 -16.21 10.05 10.20
N LEU A 120 -15.09 10.39 9.56
CA LEU A 120 -14.99 11.39 8.50
C LEU A 120 -15.25 10.79 7.12
N SER A 121 -15.64 11.64 6.17
CA SER A 121 -15.75 11.22 4.77
C SER A 121 -14.35 11.08 4.15
N GLN A 122 -14.20 10.20 3.15
CA GLN A 122 -12.88 9.89 2.58
C GLN A 122 -12.17 11.12 2.01
N ILE A 123 -12.90 12.07 1.38
CA ILE A 123 -12.27 13.31 0.87
C ILE A 123 -11.69 14.16 2.01
N GLN A 124 -12.30 14.14 3.19
CA GLN A 124 -11.83 14.89 4.34
C GLN A 124 -10.54 14.28 4.89
N HIS A 125 -10.49 12.95 5.03
CA HIS A 125 -9.27 12.22 5.41
C HIS A 125 -8.09 12.53 4.46
N LEU A 126 -8.32 12.40 3.15
CA LEU A 126 -7.30 12.68 2.14
C LEU A 126 -6.77 14.13 2.23
N LEU A 127 -7.67 15.10 2.42
CA LEU A 127 -7.28 16.50 2.56
C LEU A 127 -6.61 16.80 3.90
N GLN A 128 -6.97 16.13 4.99
CA GLN A 128 -6.30 16.28 6.30
C GLN A 128 -4.85 15.83 6.22
N SER A 129 -4.61 14.65 5.66
CA SER A 129 -3.27 14.12 5.42
C SER A 129 -2.45 15.07 4.54
N ALA A 130 -3.01 15.52 3.41
CA ALA A 130 -2.34 16.44 2.50
C ALA A 130 -2.03 17.81 3.13
N GLU A 131 -2.98 18.39 3.88
CA GLU A 131 -2.79 19.69 4.55
C GLU A 131 -1.84 19.60 5.75
N ALA A 132 -1.76 18.47 6.46
CA ALA A 132 -0.76 18.26 7.50
C ALA A 132 0.66 18.25 6.90
N ILE A 133 0.84 17.53 5.79
CA ILE A 133 2.10 17.51 5.03
C ILE A 133 2.46 18.91 4.51
N ARG A 134 1.46 19.65 4.00
CA ARG A 134 1.65 21.02 3.49
C ARG A 134 2.03 22.00 4.60
N ARG A 135 1.41 21.92 5.78
CA ARG A 135 1.72 22.76 6.96
C ARG A 135 3.15 22.57 7.46
N ASP A 136 3.65 21.33 7.40
CA ASP A 136 5.04 21.02 7.76
C ASP A 136 6.06 21.40 6.67
N GLY A 137 5.62 22.01 5.56
CA GLY A 137 6.50 22.52 4.50
C GLY A 137 7.17 21.41 3.68
N LYS A 138 6.57 20.22 3.65
CA LYS A 138 7.08 19.07 2.90
C LYS A 138 6.97 19.29 1.39
N PRO A 139 7.77 18.56 0.58
CA PRO A 139 7.73 18.68 -0.87
C PRO A 139 6.34 18.48 -1.47
N ARG A 140 6.07 19.15 -2.60
CA ARG A 140 4.77 19.12 -3.29
C ARG A 140 4.31 17.70 -3.64
N TRP A 141 5.22 16.84 -4.12
CA TRP A 141 4.91 15.44 -4.39
C TRP A 141 4.43 14.69 -3.14
N MET A 142 4.94 15.00 -1.95
CA MET A 142 4.55 14.34 -0.71
C MET A 142 3.16 14.80 -0.26
N GLN A 143 2.83 16.08 -0.48
CA GLN A 143 1.49 16.60 -0.25
C GLN A 143 0.48 15.88 -1.14
N LEU A 144 0.85 15.61 -2.40
CA LEU A 144 0.03 14.83 -3.31
C LEU A 144 -0.12 13.38 -2.84
N VAL A 145 0.94 12.74 -2.32
CA VAL A 145 0.82 11.40 -1.71
C VAL A 145 -0.23 11.39 -0.60
N GLY A 146 -0.23 12.40 0.29
CA GLY A 146 -1.29 12.55 1.29
C GLY A 146 -2.70 12.60 0.69
N LEU A 147 -2.87 13.26 -0.46
CA LEU A 147 -4.15 13.36 -1.14
C LEU A 147 -4.58 12.05 -1.83
N ILE A 148 -3.64 11.19 -2.25
CA ILE A 148 -3.96 10.06 -3.13
C ILE A 148 -3.75 8.67 -2.52
N HIS A 149 -3.03 8.54 -1.40
CA HIS A 149 -2.58 7.24 -0.85
C HIS A 149 -3.69 6.19 -0.75
N ASP A 150 -4.90 6.61 -0.38
CA ASP A 150 -6.06 5.74 -0.20
C ASP A 150 -6.91 5.52 -1.46
N LEU A 151 -6.56 6.09 -2.61
CA LEU A 151 -7.37 5.96 -3.85
C LEU A 151 -7.40 4.52 -4.38
N GLY A 152 -6.53 3.62 -3.92
CA GLY A 152 -6.63 2.21 -4.24
C GLY A 152 -7.91 1.56 -3.70
N LYS A 153 -8.57 2.16 -2.69
CA LYS A 153 -9.87 1.71 -2.18
C LYS A 153 -10.98 1.76 -3.23
N LEU A 154 -10.74 2.44 -4.36
CA LEU A 154 -11.63 2.43 -5.52
C LEU A 154 -11.89 1.03 -6.10
N MET A 155 -11.04 0.04 -5.80
CA MET A 155 -11.27 -1.38 -6.13
C MET A 155 -12.67 -1.86 -5.74
N LEU A 156 -13.23 -1.37 -4.62
CA LEU A 156 -14.57 -1.72 -4.15
C LEU A 156 -15.70 -1.27 -5.08
N PHE A 157 -15.43 -0.36 -6.00
CA PHE A 157 -16.40 0.13 -6.98
C PHE A 157 -16.21 -0.44 -8.38
N PHE A 158 -15.19 -1.28 -8.59
CA PHE A 158 -14.84 -1.82 -9.91
C PHE A 158 -15.12 -3.31 -9.95
N ASP A 159 -16.03 -3.70 -10.86
CA ASP A 159 -16.47 -5.09 -10.99
C ASP A 159 -15.28 -6.05 -11.17
N GLY A 160 -15.19 -7.03 -10.27
CA GLY A 160 -14.15 -8.07 -10.31
C GLY A 160 -12.77 -7.64 -9.80
N CYS A 161 -12.62 -6.44 -9.22
CA CYS A 161 -11.36 -6.00 -8.62
C CYS A 161 -11.22 -6.39 -7.13
N SER A 162 -12.33 -6.71 -6.46
CA SER A 162 -12.38 -7.06 -5.04
C SER A 162 -13.50 -8.08 -4.76
N GLU A 163 -13.29 -8.93 -3.76
CA GLU A 163 -14.27 -9.87 -3.19
C GLU A 163 -14.90 -9.34 -1.88
N GLY A 164 -14.41 -8.22 -1.33
CA GLY A 164 -14.94 -7.55 -0.15
C GLY A 164 -13.90 -6.62 0.47
N GLN A 165 -14.22 -5.90 1.55
CA GLN A 165 -13.24 -4.97 2.16
C GLN A 165 -11.94 -5.68 2.61
N TRP A 166 -12.00 -6.96 2.99
CA TRP A 166 -10.85 -7.74 3.46
C TRP A 166 -9.71 -7.88 2.43
N ASP A 167 -10.00 -7.76 1.13
CA ASP A 167 -9.01 -7.78 0.05
C ASP A 167 -8.69 -6.39 -0.53
N VAL A 168 -9.06 -5.33 0.20
CA VAL A 168 -8.82 -3.93 -0.20
C VAL A 168 -8.15 -3.12 0.92
N VAL A 169 -8.69 -3.11 2.13
CA VAL A 169 -8.25 -2.23 3.23
C VAL A 169 -7.51 -2.99 4.33
N GLY A 170 -7.03 -2.27 5.36
CA GLY A 170 -6.34 -2.84 6.52
C GLY A 170 -4.83 -3.01 6.35
N ASP A 171 -4.15 -3.30 7.46
CA ASP A 171 -2.72 -3.56 7.51
C ASP A 171 -2.31 -4.70 6.55
N THR A 172 -1.19 -4.52 5.86
CA THR A 172 -0.66 -5.50 4.92
C THR A 172 0.48 -6.34 5.49
N PHE A 173 0.68 -7.52 4.91
CA PHE A 173 1.73 -8.47 5.29
C PHE A 173 2.15 -9.30 4.06
N PRO A 174 3.40 -9.79 3.97
CA PRO A 174 3.81 -10.65 2.88
C PRO A 174 3.14 -12.03 2.99
N VAL A 175 2.57 -12.51 1.88
CA VAL A 175 2.13 -13.91 1.73
C VAL A 175 3.30 -14.77 1.25
N GLY A 176 3.21 -16.09 1.39
CA GLY A 176 4.23 -17.00 0.86
C GLY A 176 5.50 -17.15 1.71
N CYS A 177 5.55 -16.53 2.88
CA CYS A 177 6.48 -16.81 3.98
C CYS A 177 5.73 -16.82 5.31
N ARG A 178 6.41 -17.22 6.39
CA ARG A 178 5.80 -17.27 7.72
C ARG A 178 5.30 -15.88 8.12
N PHE A 179 4.05 -15.82 8.58
CA PHE A 179 3.48 -14.60 9.17
C PHE A 179 4.21 -14.26 10.47
N ASP A 180 4.58 -12.99 10.64
CA ASP A 180 5.31 -12.51 11.81
C ASP A 180 4.35 -12.24 12.99
N GLU A 181 4.80 -12.47 14.21
CA GLU A 181 4.00 -12.25 15.44
C GLU A 181 3.68 -10.77 15.68
N ARG A 182 4.37 -9.86 14.99
CA ARG A 182 4.11 -8.41 15.01
C ARG A 182 2.99 -7.96 14.07
N CYS A 183 2.45 -8.86 13.25
CA CYS A 183 1.20 -8.59 12.57
C CYS A 183 0.07 -8.44 13.60
N ILE A 184 -0.92 -7.61 13.29
CA ILE A 184 -2.11 -7.47 14.13
C ILE A 184 -2.83 -8.82 14.30
N TYR A 185 -3.34 -9.11 15.50
CA TYR A 185 -4.04 -10.37 15.83
C TYR A 185 -3.39 -11.63 15.25
N PRO A 186 -2.10 -11.88 15.55
CA PRO A 186 -1.31 -12.92 14.89
C PRO A 186 -1.90 -14.33 15.07
N GLU A 187 -2.67 -14.57 16.13
CA GLU A 187 -3.37 -15.82 16.39
C GLU A 187 -4.41 -16.20 15.31
N THR A 188 -4.96 -15.21 14.61
CA THR A 188 -5.99 -15.43 13.59
C THR A 188 -5.44 -16.04 12.29
N PHE A 189 -4.12 -15.93 12.05
CA PHE A 189 -3.45 -16.63 10.94
C PHE A 189 -3.53 -18.15 11.03
N ALA A 190 -3.87 -18.72 12.19
CA ALA A 190 -4.08 -20.16 12.34
C ALA A 190 -5.19 -20.73 11.44
N ALA A 191 -6.10 -19.86 10.97
CA ALA A 191 -7.16 -20.18 10.01
C ALA A 191 -6.69 -20.10 8.53
N ASN A 192 -5.54 -19.49 8.26
CA ASN A 192 -4.99 -19.41 6.91
C ASN A 192 -4.37 -20.76 6.51
N PRO A 193 -4.73 -21.35 5.36
CA PRO A 193 -4.14 -22.61 4.90
C PRO A 193 -2.62 -22.52 4.68
N ASP A 194 -2.09 -21.35 4.28
CA ASP A 194 -0.66 -21.14 4.04
C ASP A 194 0.17 -21.21 5.33
N SER A 195 -0.43 -20.98 6.50
CA SER A 195 0.24 -21.10 7.81
C SER A 195 0.71 -22.52 8.13
N ARG A 196 0.14 -23.52 7.45
CA ARG A 196 0.47 -24.95 7.61
C ARG A 196 1.11 -25.55 6.35
N HIS A 197 1.32 -24.73 5.32
CA HIS A 197 1.92 -25.19 4.07
C HIS A 197 3.42 -25.46 4.27
N GLU A 198 3.94 -26.57 3.76
CA GLU A 198 5.31 -27.03 4.01
C GLU A 198 6.38 -25.98 3.62
N LEU A 199 6.12 -25.23 2.56
CA LEU A 199 6.98 -24.14 2.08
C LEU A 199 6.67 -22.80 2.78
N TYR A 200 5.43 -22.30 2.67
CA TYR A 200 5.07 -20.94 3.11
C TYR A 200 5.14 -20.77 4.64
N SER A 201 5.00 -21.83 5.43
CA SER A 201 5.15 -21.75 6.90
C SER A 201 6.61 -21.63 7.37
N THR A 202 7.59 -21.74 6.47
CA THR A 202 9.01 -21.52 6.79
C THR A 202 9.34 -20.03 6.83
N GLN A 203 10.46 -19.68 7.47
CA GLN A 203 10.85 -18.27 7.68
C GLN A 203 10.87 -17.46 6.37
N HIS A 204 11.49 -18.02 5.33
CA HIS A 204 11.63 -17.31 4.05
C HIS A 204 10.61 -17.76 3.01
N GLY A 205 10.01 -18.94 3.18
CA GLY A 205 9.03 -19.48 2.25
C GLY A 205 9.51 -19.47 0.79
N ILE A 206 8.81 -18.74 -0.07
CA ILE A 206 9.16 -18.62 -1.50
C ILE A 206 10.28 -17.60 -1.78
N TYR A 207 10.71 -16.82 -0.80
CA TYR A 207 11.65 -15.72 -0.98
C TYR A 207 13.09 -16.12 -0.68
N GLN A 208 14.02 -15.43 -1.33
CA GLN A 208 15.43 -15.46 -0.94
C GLN A 208 15.68 -14.39 0.12
N PRO A 209 16.49 -14.67 1.16
CA PRO A 209 16.95 -13.63 2.08
C PRO A 209 17.63 -12.49 1.31
N GLY A 210 17.30 -11.24 1.64
CA GLY A 210 17.82 -10.05 0.96
C GLY A 210 17.36 -9.88 -0.50
N CYS A 211 16.22 -10.47 -0.90
CA CYS A 211 15.67 -10.29 -2.25
C CYS A 211 15.18 -8.86 -2.54
N GLY A 212 14.98 -8.05 -1.51
CA GLY A 212 14.41 -6.72 -1.56
C GLY A 212 12.92 -6.72 -1.22
N ILE A 213 12.46 -5.68 -0.52
CA ILE A 213 11.06 -5.55 -0.10
C ILE A 213 10.11 -5.46 -1.30
N ASN A 214 10.54 -4.84 -2.41
CA ASN A 214 9.77 -4.79 -3.66
C ASN A 214 9.51 -6.16 -4.30
N GLN A 215 10.24 -7.21 -3.91
CA GLN A 215 10.05 -8.57 -4.43
C GLN A 215 9.05 -9.39 -3.61
N LEU A 216 8.54 -8.85 -2.50
CA LEU A 216 7.57 -9.54 -1.66
C LEU A 216 6.17 -9.46 -2.29
N LEU A 217 5.48 -10.59 -2.33
CA LEU A 217 4.04 -10.60 -2.59
C LEU A 217 3.33 -10.12 -1.33
N MET A 218 3.05 -8.82 -1.27
CA MET A 218 2.23 -8.22 -0.23
C MET A 218 0.79 -8.70 -0.37
N SER A 219 0.10 -8.97 0.74
CA SER A 219 -1.34 -9.21 0.81
C SER A 219 -2.07 -8.20 -0.08
N TRP A 220 -2.95 -8.69 -0.95
CA TRP A 220 -3.52 -7.86 -2.01
C TRP A 220 -4.45 -6.80 -1.41
N GLY A 221 -4.36 -5.55 -1.88
CA GLY A 221 -5.13 -4.44 -1.35
C GLY A 221 -4.85 -3.12 -2.07
N HIS A 222 -5.36 -2.03 -1.48
CA HIS A 222 -5.31 -0.68 -2.03
C HIS A 222 -3.88 -0.17 -2.28
N ASP A 223 -2.92 -0.46 -1.38
CA ASP A 223 -1.51 -0.10 -1.55
C ASP A 223 -0.94 -0.60 -2.89
N GLU A 224 -0.96 -1.92 -3.08
CA GLU A 224 -0.36 -2.58 -4.24
C GLU A 224 -1.12 -2.20 -5.52
N TYR A 225 -2.46 -2.21 -5.47
CA TYR A 225 -3.28 -1.80 -6.60
C TYR A 225 -2.95 -0.38 -7.04
N LEU A 226 -2.91 0.57 -6.10
CA LEU A 226 -2.66 1.97 -6.42
C LEU A 226 -1.24 2.15 -6.94
N TYR A 227 -0.23 1.54 -6.31
CA TYR A 227 1.14 1.55 -6.83
C TYR A 227 1.19 1.09 -8.29
N LEU A 228 0.56 -0.04 -8.62
CA LEU A 228 0.53 -0.57 -9.98
C LEU A 228 -0.23 0.35 -10.97
N VAL A 229 -1.23 1.10 -10.52
CA VAL A 229 -1.92 2.11 -11.34
C VAL A 229 -1.02 3.32 -11.59
N LEU A 230 -0.28 3.78 -10.59
CA LEU A 230 0.45 5.05 -10.62
C LEU A 230 1.85 4.96 -11.22
N LYS A 231 2.56 3.83 -11.04
CA LYS A 231 4.00 3.73 -11.38
C LYS A 231 4.34 4.08 -12.83
N ASP A 232 3.43 3.75 -13.76
CA ASP A 232 3.60 4.02 -15.20
C ASP A 232 2.75 5.20 -15.71
N GLN A 233 2.01 5.87 -14.81
CA GLN A 233 1.07 6.94 -15.14
C GLN A 233 1.30 8.18 -14.27
N SER A 234 2.46 8.37 -13.67
CA SER A 234 2.73 9.56 -12.85
C SER A 234 4.17 10.03 -12.98
N ALA A 235 4.42 11.28 -12.62
CA ALA A 235 5.77 11.84 -12.45
C ALA A 235 6.23 11.77 -10.99
N LEU A 236 5.66 10.86 -10.18
CA LEU A 236 6.00 10.70 -8.77
C LEU A 236 7.40 10.10 -8.60
N PRO A 237 8.20 10.57 -7.64
CA PRO A 237 9.51 9.98 -7.36
C PRO A 237 9.38 8.60 -6.69
N PRO A 238 10.44 7.76 -6.69
CA PRO A 238 10.40 6.43 -6.08
C PRO A 238 9.96 6.42 -4.61
N GLU A 239 10.35 7.42 -3.83
CA GLU A 239 9.95 7.56 -2.42
C GLU A 239 8.44 7.76 -2.26
N ALA A 240 7.81 8.50 -3.17
CA ALA A 240 6.36 8.68 -3.18
C ALA A 240 5.63 7.38 -3.51
N LEU A 241 6.13 6.63 -4.49
CA LEU A 241 5.57 5.32 -4.85
C LEU A 241 5.74 4.31 -3.71
N ALA A 242 6.86 4.36 -2.97
CA ALA A 242 7.08 3.52 -1.80
C ALA A 242 6.14 3.87 -0.64
N MET A 243 5.91 5.17 -0.38
CA MET A 243 4.89 5.60 0.58
C MET A 243 3.52 5.03 0.21
N VAL A 244 3.10 5.11 -1.07
CA VAL A 244 1.84 4.52 -1.52
C VAL A 244 1.81 2.99 -1.35
N ARG A 245 2.86 2.29 -1.79
CA ARG A 245 2.90 0.81 -1.84
C ARG A 245 3.00 0.14 -0.46
N PHE A 246 3.51 0.85 0.55
CA PHE A 246 3.85 0.24 1.84
C PHE A 246 3.34 0.99 3.06
N HIS A 247 2.48 2.01 2.92
CA HIS A 247 1.93 2.73 4.09
C HIS A 247 1.05 1.88 4.99
N SER A 248 0.48 0.78 4.48
CA SER A 248 -0.26 -0.19 5.29
C SER A 248 0.63 -1.30 5.85
N PHE A 249 1.94 -1.35 5.52
CA PHE A 249 2.84 -2.42 5.95
C PHE A 249 3.41 -2.20 7.35
N TYR A 250 2.51 -2.02 8.33
CA TYR A 250 2.83 -1.71 9.73
C TYR A 250 3.83 -2.66 10.38
N PRO A 251 3.75 -4.00 10.18
CA PRO A 251 4.76 -4.91 10.69
C PRO A 251 6.19 -4.50 10.31
N TRP A 252 6.40 -4.00 9.09
CA TRP A 252 7.71 -3.56 8.63
C TRP A 252 8.06 -2.14 9.11
N HIS A 253 7.24 -1.14 8.75
CA HIS A 253 7.64 0.25 8.97
C HIS A 253 7.54 0.69 10.42
N LYS A 254 6.64 0.09 11.22
CA LYS A 254 6.47 0.41 12.64
C LYS A 254 7.15 -0.61 13.55
N GLU A 255 6.88 -1.90 13.35
CA GLU A 255 7.28 -2.95 14.30
C GLU A 255 8.64 -3.61 13.98
N GLY A 256 9.25 -3.26 12.84
CA GLY A 256 10.59 -3.72 12.44
C GLY A 256 10.67 -5.20 12.02
N ALA A 257 9.55 -5.78 11.61
CA ALA A 257 9.47 -7.12 11.01
C ALA A 257 10.01 -7.17 9.59
N TYR A 258 10.22 -8.37 9.07
CA TYR A 258 10.55 -8.63 7.66
C TYR A 258 11.87 -8.01 7.15
N ARG A 259 12.76 -7.59 8.07
CA ARG A 259 14.07 -7.01 7.74
C ARG A 259 15.01 -8.01 7.07
N GLU A 260 14.81 -9.31 7.24
CA GLU A 260 15.59 -10.37 6.58
C GLU A 260 15.46 -10.37 5.05
N PHE A 261 14.41 -9.74 4.51
CA PHE A 261 14.21 -9.62 3.06
C PHE A 261 14.80 -8.34 2.47
N MET A 262 15.18 -7.37 3.30
CA MET A 262 15.67 -6.07 2.82
C MET A 262 16.99 -6.20 2.05
N THR A 263 17.12 -5.39 1.00
CA THR A 263 18.34 -5.25 0.20
C THR A 263 18.86 -3.81 0.19
N GLU A 264 19.94 -3.54 -0.54
CA GLU A 264 20.48 -2.19 -0.69
C GLU A 264 19.42 -1.24 -1.28
N GLY A 265 19.17 -0.12 -0.61
CA GLY A 265 18.14 0.86 -0.99
C GLY A 265 16.85 0.76 -0.18
N ASP A 266 16.50 -0.41 0.39
CA ASP A 266 15.24 -0.58 1.14
C ASP A 266 15.20 0.22 2.44
N GLU A 267 16.34 0.55 3.06
CA GLU A 267 16.37 1.46 4.21
C GLU A 267 15.88 2.87 3.84
N MET A 268 16.09 3.32 2.59
CA MET A 268 15.56 4.60 2.12
C MET A 268 14.04 4.52 1.92
N LEU A 269 13.54 3.40 1.39
CA LEU A 269 12.10 3.17 1.24
C LEU A 269 11.42 3.13 2.61
N LEU A 270 12.00 2.40 3.55
CA LEU A 270 11.54 2.35 4.94
C LEU A 270 11.49 3.74 5.56
N HIS A 271 12.51 4.56 5.33
CA HIS A 271 12.57 5.93 5.82
C HIS A 271 11.48 6.82 5.20
N ALA A 272 11.25 6.71 3.90
CA ALA A 272 10.16 7.41 3.21
C ALA A 272 8.79 7.05 3.79
N VAL A 273 8.51 5.76 3.96
CA VAL A 273 7.23 5.28 4.52
C VAL A 273 7.06 5.77 5.97
N ARG A 274 8.12 5.70 6.78
CA ARG A 274 8.10 6.23 8.16
C ARG A 274 7.88 7.74 8.21
N ALA A 275 8.42 8.50 7.26
CA ALA A 275 8.19 9.94 7.18
C ALA A 275 6.73 10.28 6.82
N PHE A 276 6.04 9.41 6.08
CA PHE A 276 4.64 9.60 5.70
C PHE A 276 3.66 9.19 6.80
N ASN A 277 3.91 8.06 7.48
CA ASN A 277 2.97 7.42 8.41
C ASN A 277 2.33 8.36 9.47
N PRO A 278 3.05 9.31 10.11
CA PRO A 278 2.41 10.24 11.05
C PRO A 278 1.25 11.01 10.43
N TYR A 279 1.38 11.44 9.17
CA TYR A 279 0.39 12.26 8.47
C TYR A 279 -0.88 11.49 8.14
N ASP A 280 -0.76 10.24 7.71
CA ASP A 280 -1.92 9.35 7.51
C ASP A 280 -2.63 9.08 8.83
N LEU A 281 -1.87 8.72 9.87
CA LEU A 281 -2.47 8.26 11.12
C LEU A 281 -3.03 9.39 11.99
N TYR A 282 -2.23 10.41 12.26
CA TYR A 282 -2.56 11.38 13.30
C TYR A 282 -3.38 12.56 12.76
N SER A 283 -3.40 12.84 11.45
CA SER A 283 -4.17 13.97 10.90
C SER A 283 -5.68 13.80 11.02
N LYS A 284 -6.15 12.58 11.28
CA LYS A 284 -7.58 12.23 11.51
C LYS A 284 -8.23 13.04 12.64
N SER A 285 -7.44 13.53 13.59
CA SER A 285 -7.91 14.36 14.72
C SER A 285 -7.93 15.87 14.43
N ASP A 286 -7.56 16.30 13.22
CA ASP A 286 -7.51 17.72 12.87
C ASP A 286 -8.90 18.29 12.53
N ASP A 287 -8.99 19.63 12.47
CA ASP A 287 -10.19 20.31 12.00
C ASP A 287 -10.60 19.82 10.60
N VAL A 288 -11.91 19.75 10.37
CA VAL A 288 -12.49 19.28 9.10
C VAL A 288 -12.10 20.25 7.97
N PRO A 289 -11.42 19.78 6.91
CA PRO A 289 -10.96 20.63 5.82
C PRO A 289 -12.13 21.13 4.96
N LYS A 290 -12.01 22.37 4.49
CA LYS A 290 -12.99 22.98 3.58
C LYS A 290 -12.63 22.68 2.13
N VAL A 291 -13.29 21.67 1.57
CA VAL A 291 -13.02 21.15 0.21
C VAL A 291 -12.98 22.25 -0.85
N ASP A 292 -13.98 23.13 -0.89
CA ASP A 292 -14.07 24.18 -1.93
C ASP A 292 -12.94 25.20 -1.89
N GLU A 293 -12.40 25.50 -0.70
CA GLU A 293 -11.26 26.41 -0.54
C GLU A 293 -9.93 25.76 -0.96
N LEU A 294 -9.79 24.45 -0.75
CA LEU A 294 -8.57 23.69 -1.02
C LEU A 294 -8.49 23.13 -2.44
N LYS A 295 -9.64 22.83 -3.06
CA LYS A 295 -9.74 22.19 -4.39
C LYS A 295 -8.88 22.88 -5.47
N PRO A 296 -8.83 24.22 -5.61
CA PRO A 296 -8.00 24.86 -6.63
C PRO A 296 -6.50 24.54 -6.49
N TYR A 297 -5.98 24.51 -5.26
CA TYR A 297 -4.58 24.19 -5.00
C TYR A 297 -4.26 22.74 -5.39
N TYR A 298 -5.12 21.81 -4.98
CA TYR A 298 -4.90 20.38 -5.23
C TYR A 298 -5.12 19.98 -6.69
N LEU A 299 -5.99 20.66 -7.43
CA LEU A 299 -6.11 20.46 -8.88
C LEU A 299 -4.84 20.86 -9.62
N GLU A 300 -4.22 21.99 -9.26
CA GLU A 300 -2.92 22.40 -9.81
C GLU A 300 -1.84 21.37 -9.46
N LEU A 301 -1.81 20.90 -8.22
CA LEU A 301 -0.85 19.89 -7.76
C LEU A 301 -1.03 18.55 -8.49
N ILE A 302 -2.27 18.11 -8.71
CA ILE A 302 -2.58 16.92 -9.51
C ILE A 302 -2.04 17.08 -10.93
N ASP A 303 -2.33 18.21 -11.59
CA ASP A 303 -1.89 18.48 -12.96
C ASP A 303 -0.34 18.45 -13.10
N GLU A 304 0.40 18.82 -12.05
CA GLU A 304 1.87 18.78 -12.02
C GLU A 304 2.42 17.35 -12.12
N PHE A 305 1.81 16.38 -11.44
CA PHE A 305 2.30 14.99 -11.36
C PHE A 305 1.53 14.01 -12.26
N PHE A 306 0.40 14.43 -12.81
CA PHE A 306 -0.44 13.69 -13.75
C PHE A 306 -0.75 14.53 -15.00
N PRO A 307 0.26 14.89 -15.82
CA PRO A 307 0.08 15.81 -16.95
C PRO A 307 -0.89 15.30 -18.02
N GLN A 308 -1.10 13.98 -18.12
CA GLN A 308 -2.08 13.36 -18.99
C GLN A 308 -3.53 13.54 -18.53
N LYS A 309 -3.74 13.98 -17.29
CA LYS A 309 -5.01 14.25 -16.58
C LYS A 309 -5.91 13.03 -16.36
N ILE A 310 -6.11 12.20 -17.38
CA ILE A 310 -6.93 10.99 -17.32
C ILE A 310 -6.06 9.80 -16.94
N ILE A 311 -6.46 9.11 -15.86
CA ILE A 311 -5.81 7.91 -15.37
C ILE A 311 -6.67 6.71 -15.72
N LYS A 312 -6.01 5.63 -16.15
CA LYS A 312 -6.63 4.32 -16.31
C LYS A 312 -6.46 3.55 -15.01
N TRP A 313 -7.51 3.49 -14.20
CA TRP A 313 -7.57 2.79 -12.93
C TRP A 313 -7.67 1.27 -13.17
#